data_AF-A0ABD6W7I3-F1
#
_entry.id   AF-A0ABD6W7I3-F1
#
_cell.length_a   1.000
_cell.length_b   1.000
_cell.length_c   1.000
_cell.angle_alpha   90.00
_cell.angle_beta   90.00
_cell.angle_gamma   90.00
#
_symmetry.space_group_name_H-M   'P 1'
#
loop_
_entity.id
_entity.type
_entity.pdbx_description
1 polymer ?
#
loop_
_entity_poly.entity_id
_entity_poly.type
_entity_poly.pdbx_seq_one_letter_code
_entity_poly.pdbx_strand_id
1 'polypeptide(L)'
;MMTGIASEQDAPLAERIGSEFIWCRSTGRPRKLSPSRALQITLLYFCHNLTEHLIAGLVGVNQSTILRTIAEVEAMLKVLTEDE
;
A
#
# COMPACT_ATOMS: atom_id res chain seq x y z
N MET A 1 -23.42 -1.14 1.68
CA MET A 1 -22.84 -1.14 0.31
C MET A 1 -21.62 -0.24 0.37
N MET A 2 -20.43 -0.82 0.35
CA MET A 2 -19.18 -0.09 0.56
C MET A 2 -18.29 -0.27 -0.68
N THR A 3 -17.74 0.84 -1.15
CA THR A 3 -16.61 0.99 -2.10
C THR A 3 -16.81 0.49 -3.54
N GLY A 4 -17.51 1.29 -4.37
CA GLY A 4 -17.39 1.22 -5.83
C GLY A 4 -16.32 2.15 -6.42
N ILE A 5 -15.85 3.13 -5.65
CA ILE A 5 -14.96 4.22 -6.16
C ILE A 5 -13.48 4.07 -5.79
N ALA A 6 -13.12 3.23 -4.81
CA ALA A 6 -11.72 2.96 -4.50
C ALA A 6 -11.08 1.99 -5.52
N SER A 7 -11.82 0.97 -5.97
CA SER A 7 -11.23 -0.12 -6.76
C SER A 7 -10.74 0.28 -8.16
N GLU A 8 -11.34 1.28 -8.81
CA GLU A 8 -10.99 1.63 -10.20
C GLU A 8 -9.80 2.58 -10.31
N GLN A 9 -9.62 3.50 -9.34
CA GLN A 9 -8.49 4.44 -9.35
C GLN A 9 -7.24 3.88 -8.68
N ASP A 10 -7.38 2.87 -7.82
CA ASP A 10 -6.26 2.22 -7.15
C ASP A 10 -5.55 1.20 -8.04
N ALA A 11 -6.24 0.67 -9.06
CA ALA A 11 -5.67 -0.35 -9.95
C ALA A 11 -4.52 0.18 -10.82
N PRO A 12 -4.63 1.35 -11.50
CA PRO A 12 -3.52 1.91 -12.28
C PRO A 12 -2.31 2.29 -11.41
N LEU A 13 -2.54 2.79 -10.19
CA LEU A 13 -1.46 3.12 -9.25
C LEU A 13 -0.77 1.87 -8.72
N ALA A 14 -1.52 0.83 -8.36
CA ALA A 14 -0.95 -0.45 -7.95
C ALA A 14 -0.17 -1.14 -9.09
N GLU A 15 -0.65 -1.01 -10.33
CA GLU A 15 0.04 -1.49 -11.53
C GLU A 15 1.33 -0.71 -11.78
N ARG A 16 1.30 0.63 -11.73
CA ARG A 16 2.52 1.47 -11.82
C ARG A 16 3.51 1.13 -10.71
N ILE A 17 3.07 0.97 -9.47
CA ILE A 17 3.95 0.57 -8.36
C ILE A 17 4.58 -0.81 -8.64
N GLY A 18 3.80 -1.77 -9.13
CA GLY A 18 4.31 -3.10 -9.47
C GLY A 18 5.23 -3.13 -10.70
N SER A 19 5.05 -2.19 -11.63
CA SER A 19 5.83 -2.04 -12.85
C SER A 19 7.14 -1.28 -12.62
N GLU A 20 7.08 -0.15 -11.92
CA GLU A 20 8.20 0.78 -11.72
C GLU A 20 9.07 0.38 -10.52
N PHE A 21 8.53 -0.35 -9.54
CA PHE A 21 9.27 -0.79 -8.36
C PHE A 21 9.34 -2.31 -8.24
N ILE A 22 10.52 -2.81 -7.83
CA ILE A 22 10.71 -4.23 -7.51
C ILE A 22 10.03 -4.54 -6.16
N TRP A 23 8.73 -4.79 -6.22
CA TRP A 23 7.92 -5.12 -5.04
C TRP A 23 8.22 -6.53 -4.51
N CYS A 24 8.23 -7.51 -5.40
CA CYS A 24 8.65 -8.88 -5.09
C CYS A 24 10.12 -9.05 -5.43
N ARG A 25 11.01 -8.94 -4.43
CA ARG A 25 12.40 -9.34 -4.61
C ARG A 25 12.46 -10.86 -4.79
N SER A 26 13.16 -11.31 -5.84
CA SER A 26 13.46 -12.73 -6.09
C SER A 26 14.37 -13.35 -5.02
N THR A 27 15.06 -12.51 -4.24
CA THR A 27 15.95 -12.91 -3.16
C THR A 27 15.54 -12.24 -1.84
N GLY A 28 15.36 -13.03 -0.78
CA GLY A 28 14.98 -12.58 0.56
C GLY A 28 13.59 -13.06 1.02
N ARG A 29 13.15 -12.57 2.19
CA ARG A 29 11.83 -12.93 2.73
C ARG A 29 10.74 -12.28 1.86
N PRO A 30 9.82 -13.07 1.26
CA PRO A 30 8.74 -12.52 0.46
C PRO A 30 7.89 -11.56 1.29
N ARG A 31 7.48 -10.44 0.69
CA ARG A 31 6.58 -9.49 1.32
C ARG A 31 5.26 -10.20 1.64
N LYS A 32 4.74 -9.97 2.86
CA LYS A 32 3.45 -10.53 3.29
C LYS A 32 2.25 -9.91 2.56
N LEU A 33 2.45 -8.77 1.89
CA LEU A 33 1.42 -7.96 1.28
C LEU A 33 1.71 -7.77 -0.20
N SER A 34 0.68 -7.93 -1.04
CA SER A 34 0.73 -7.58 -2.46
C SER A 34 0.76 -6.05 -2.63
N PRO A 35 1.21 -5.53 -3.79
CA PRO A 35 1.23 -4.09 -4.06
C PRO A 35 -0.13 -3.44 -3.84
N SER A 36 -1.21 -4.05 -4.36
CA SER A 36 -2.58 -3.54 -4.20
C SER A 36 -3.01 -3.51 -2.73
N ARG A 37 -2.60 -4.50 -1.92
CA ARG A 37 -2.95 -4.54 -0.50
C ARG A 37 -2.17 -3.49 0.30
N ALA A 38 -0.93 -3.24 -0.08
CA ALA A 38 -0.12 -2.19 0.49
C ALA A 38 -0.66 -0.80 0.16
N LEU A 39 -1.05 -0.56 -1.09
CA LEU A 39 -1.69 0.68 -1.49
C LEU A 39 -3.00 0.90 -0.71
N GLN A 40 -3.83 -0.14 -0.60
CA GLN A 40 -5.06 -0.08 0.18
C GLN A 40 -4.80 0.27 1.66
N ILE A 41 -3.78 -0.31 2.29
CA ILE A 41 -3.37 0.04 3.67
C ILE A 41 -3.01 1.51 3.78
N THR A 42 -2.23 2.02 2.82
CA THR A 42 -1.81 3.42 2.77
C THR A 42 -3.00 4.36 2.59
N LEU A 43 -3.97 4.03 1.75
CA LEU A 43 -5.20 4.80 1.57
C LEU A 43 -6.11 4.75 2.81
N LEU A 44 -6.21 3.60 3.48
CA LEU A 44 -6.94 3.49 4.74
C LEU A 44 -6.33 4.40 5.83
N TYR A 45 -5.01 4.53 5.83
CA TYR A 45 -4.30 5.42 6.73
C TYR A 45 -4.49 6.90 6.37
N PHE A 46 -4.19 7.30 5.14
CA PHE A 46 -4.21 8.72 4.72
C PHE A 46 -5.60 9.26 4.37
N CYS A 47 -6.43 8.50 3.66
CA CYS A 47 -7.74 8.97 3.17
C CYS A 47 -8.87 8.72 4.17
N HIS A 48 -8.78 7.63 4.93
CA HIS A 48 -9.81 7.24 5.89
C HIS A 48 -9.43 7.54 7.35
N ASN A 49 -8.25 8.11 7.61
CA ASN A 49 -7.73 8.43 8.95
C ASN A 49 -7.82 7.25 9.94
N LEU A 50 -7.71 6.01 9.44
CA LEU A 50 -7.71 4.84 10.29
C LEU A 50 -6.36 4.71 10.98
N THR A 51 -6.39 4.36 12.27
CA THR A 51 -5.17 4.13 13.02
C THR A 51 -4.49 2.84 12.57
N GLU A 52 -3.16 2.81 12.63
CA GLU A 52 -2.37 1.63 12.28
C GLU A 52 -2.81 0.38 13.05
N HIS A 53 -3.23 0.55 14.30
CA HIS A 53 -3.73 -0.54 15.14
C HIS A 53 -5.02 -1.15 14.58
N LEU A 54 -5.97 -0.31 14.14
CA LEU A 54 -7.20 -0.77 13.51
C LEU A 54 -6.91 -1.44 12.16
N ILE A 55 -6.03 -0.86 11.35
CA ILE A 55 -5.65 -1.44 10.06
C ILE A 55 -4.93 -2.78 10.24
N ALA A 56 -4.03 -2.89 11.23
CA ALA A 56 -3.36 -4.13 11.59
C ALA A 56 -4.36 -5.24 11.95
N GLY A 57 -5.38 -4.90 12.75
CA GLY A 57 -6.48 -5.81 13.08
C GLY A 57 -7.31 -6.24 11.86
N LEU A 58 -7.61 -5.31 10.95
CA LEU A 58 -8.39 -5.58 9.74
C LEU A 58 -7.63 -6.46 8.72
N VAL A 59 -6.31 -6.30 8.64
CA VAL A 59 -5.46 -6.99 7.66
C VAL A 59 -4.85 -8.29 8.22
N GLY A 60 -4.85 -8.46 9.54
CA GLY A 60 -4.28 -9.63 10.21
C GLY A 60 -2.74 -9.64 10.21
N VAL A 61 -2.12 -8.46 10.22
CA VAL A 61 -0.65 -8.29 10.30
C VAL A 61 -0.30 -7.44 11.51
N ASN A 62 0.97 -7.46 11.94
CA ASN A 62 1.38 -6.64 13.08
C ASN A 62 1.51 -5.15 12.69
N GLN A 63 1.37 -4.27 13.68
CA GLN A 63 1.46 -2.83 13.50
C GLN A 63 2.78 -2.39 12.85
N SER A 64 3.91 -3.04 13.21
CA SER A 64 5.21 -2.76 12.58
C SER A 64 5.23 -3.03 11.08
N THR A 65 4.47 -4.02 10.60
CA THR A 65 4.31 -4.31 9.17
C THR A 65 3.48 -3.22 8.50
N ILE A 66 2.42 -2.73 9.16
CA ILE A 66 1.59 -1.62 8.66
C ILE A 66 2.43 -0.35 8.49
N LEU A 67 3.12 0.07 9.55
CA LEU A 67 4.02 1.23 9.54
C LEU A 67 5.03 1.18 8.41
N ARG A 68 5.74 0.05 8.29
CA ARG A 68 6.73 -0.15 7.24
C ARG A 68 6.11 -0.08 5.85
N THR A 69 4.92 -0.67 5.68
CA THR A 69 4.21 -0.67 4.41
C THR A 69 3.79 0.75 4.01
N ILE A 70 3.26 1.53 4.95
CA ILE A 70 2.87 2.92 4.72
C ILE A 70 4.09 3.74 4.29
N ALA A 71 5.19 3.68 5.06
CA ALA A 71 6.40 4.44 4.75
C ALA A 71 7.01 4.09 3.38
N GLU A 72 7.01 2.81 3.02
CA GLU A 72 7.52 2.37 1.71
C GLU A 72 6.63 2.82 0.55
N VAL A 73 5.30 2.68 0.68
CA VAL A 73 4.36 3.13 -0.37
C VAL A 73 4.37 4.65 -0.47
N GLU A 74 4.43 5.38 0.64
CA GLU A 74 4.54 6.85 0.64
C GLU A 74 5.79 7.32 -0.11
N ALA A 75 6.93 6.67 0.11
CA ALA A 75 8.16 6.97 -0.63
C ALA A 75 8.02 6.68 -2.13
N MET A 76 7.37 5.58 -2.51
CA MET A 76 7.09 5.26 -3.92
C MET A 76 6.16 6.29 -4.56
N LEU A 77 5.09 6.67 -3.87
CA LEU A 77 4.14 7.68 -4.34
C LEU A 77 4.83 9.02 -4.57
N LYS A 78 5.71 9.46 -3.66
CA LYS A 78 6.51 10.68 -3.83
C LYS A 78 7.31 10.65 -5.13
N VAL A 79 8.06 9.58 -5.38
CA VAL A 79 8.80 9.40 -6.64
C VAL A 79 7.87 9.47 -7.86
N LEU A 80 6.72 8.79 -7.81
CA LEU A 80 5.76 8.79 -8.92
C LEU A 80 5.10 10.15 -9.20
N THR A 81 5.08 11.05 -8.20
CA THR A 81 4.49 12.39 -8.29
C THR A 81 5.50 13.52 -8.47
N GLU A 82 6.78 13.27 -8.17
CA GLU A 82 7.89 14.24 -8.31
C GLU A 82 8.59 14.14 -9.68
N ASP A 83 8.20 13.19 -10.54
CA ASP A 83 8.68 13.02 -11.92
C ASP A 83 8.02 14.01 -12.93
N GLU A 84 7.54 15.18 -12.46
CA GLU A 84 6.96 16.26 -13.29
C GLU A 84 7.84 17.52 -13.34
#